data_AF-A0A2E5Y328-F1
#
_entry.id   AF-A0A2E5Y328-F1
#
_cell.length_a   1.000
_cell.length_b   1.000
_cell.length_c   1.000
_cell.angle_alpha   90.00
_cell.angle_beta   90.00
_cell.angle_gamma   90.00
#
_symmetry.space_group_name_H-M   'P 1'
#
loop_
_entity.id
_entity.type
_entity.pdbx_description
1 polymer ?
#
loop_
_entity_poly.entity_id
_entity_poly.type
_entity_poly.pdbx_seq_one_letter_code
_entity_poly.pdbx_strand_id
1 'polypeptide(L)'
;MFIIFAFTLIFMIPDPVEPIEGKWMKADGEVLNFVGNGEMVHEIQMQSTWTTDGEDLTLISQLNYMDASQQVTSQLIVQNVKFTITEDENGMWWHWQSILINDIEQEISEDQCALLLRTSVAENTYEYSVISTSYNDEKPESCTQNP
;
A
#
# COMPACT_ATOMS: atom_id res chain seq x y z
N MET A 1 -29.48 36.95 -31.35
CA MET A 1 -28.75 37.43 -30.16
C MET A 1 -29.16 36.55 -28.98
N PHE A 2 -28.17 36.00 -28.26
CA PHE A 2 -28.22 35.15 -27.06
C PHE A 2 -28.99 33.82 -27.13
N ILE A 3 -28.25 32.71 -27.29
CA ILE A 3 -28.14 31.66 -26.24
C ILE A 3 -26.67 31.20 -26.25
N ILE A 4 -25.90 31.79 -25.35
CA ILE A 4 -24.50 31.47 -25.02
C ILE A 4 -24.58 30.61 -23.75
N PHE A 5 -23.82 29.52 -23.73
CA PHE A 5 -23.44 28.71 -22.56
C PHE A 5 -24.52 27.79 -21.97
N ALA A 6 -24.69 26.63 -22.60
CA ALA A 6 -25.20 25.45 -21.93
C ALA A 6 -24.01 24.48 -21.69
N PHE A 7 -23.52 24.50 -20.45
CA PHE A 7 -22.98 23.34 -19.73
C PHE A 7 -21.72 22.64 -20.27
N THR A 8 -20.60 23.37 -20.39
CA THR A 8 -19.26 22.78 -20.18
C THR A 8 -18.96 22.64 -18.69
N LEU A 9 -19.83 21.95 -17.94
CA LEU A 9 -19.69 21.65 -16.50
C LEU A 9 -19.56 20.13 -16.28
N ILE A 10 -18.82 19.43 -17.15
CA ILE A 10 -18.73 17.95 -17.11
C ILE A 10 -17.40 17.45 -16.52
N PHE A 11 -16.39 18.30 -16.24
CA PHE A 11 -15.06 17.79 -15.83
C PHE A 11 -14.39 18.58 -14.71
N MET A 12 -15.05 18.64 -13.54
CA MET A 12 -14.39 18.93 -12.26
C MET A 12 -14.98 18.04 -11.16
N ILE A 13 -15.24 16.75 -11.46
CA ILE A 13 -15.38 15.77 -10.39
C ILE A 13 -13.93 15.47 -9.98
N PRO A 14 -13.48 15.84 -8.76
CA PRO A 14 -12.19 15.39 -8.29
C PRO A 14 -12.19 13.87 -8.36
N ASP A 15 -11.09 13.28 -8.85
CA ASP A 15 -10.95 11.83 -8.87
C ASP A 15 -11.27 11.30 -7.46
N PRO A 16 -12.08 10.23 -7.35
CA PRO A 16 -12.38 9.64 -6.06
C PRO A 16 -11.06 9.32 -5.37
N VAL A 17 -10.87 9.87 -4.16
CA VAL A 17 -9.70 9.56 -3.33
C VAL A 17 -9.77 8.08 -3.02
N GLU A 18 -8.77 7.31 -3.46
CA GLU A 18 -8.72 5.89 -3.15
C GLU A 18 -8.55 5.75 -1.62
N PRO A 19 -9.30 4.86 -0.94
CA PRO A 19 -9.25 4.73 0.51
C PRO A 19 -7.85 4.48 1.10
N ILE A 20 -6.96 3.90 0.29
CA ILE A 20 -5.56 3.63 0.64
C ILE A 20 -4.67 4.88 0.63
N GLU A 21 -5.11 6.00 0.07
CA GLU A 21 -4.29 7.22 0.02
C GLU A 21 -3.90 7.74 1.41
N GLY A 22 -2.67 8.25 1.50
CA GLY A 22 -2.08 8.81 2.70
C GLY A 22 -0.93 7.97 3.28
N LYS A 23 -0.57 8.28 4.53
CA LYS A 23 0.58 7.72 5.22
C LYS A 23 0.20 6.60 6.17
N TRP A 24 0.88 5.47 6.02
CA TRP A 24 0.65 4.25 6.76
C TRP A 24 1.95 3.72 7.35
N MET A 25 1.96 3.47 8.66
CA MET A 25 3.07 2.90 9.40
C MET A 25 2.91 1.38 9.52
N LYS A 26 3.99 0.66 9.23
CA LYS A 26 4.13 -0.78 9.48
C LYS A 26 4.66 -1.04 10.89
N ALA A 27 4.55 -2.29 11.34
CA ALA A 27 5.04 -2.72 12.66
C ALA A 27 6.56 -2.53 12.88
N ASP A 28 7.34 -2.53 11.80
CA ASP A 28 8.79 -2.28 11.82
C ASP A 28 9.14 -0.78 11.85
N GLY A 29 8.14 0.11 11.79
CA GLY A 29 8.29 1.55 11.78
C GLY A 29 8.46 2.17 10.38
N GLU A 30 8.49 1.35 9.32
CA GLU A 30 8.49 1.87 7.95
C GLU A 30 7.18 2.61 7.67
N VAL A 31 7.29 3.79 7.04
CA VAL A 31 6.13 4.58 6.61
C VAL A 31 6.01 4.53 5.10
N LEU A 32 4.85 4.04 4.64
CA LEU A 32 4.44 4.05 3.24
C LEU A 32 3.51 5.24 3.00
N ASN A 33 3.77 6.02 1.95
CA ASN A 33 2.90 7.13 1.56
C ASN A 33 2.32 6.89 0.17
N PHE A 34 1.03 6.55 0.12
CA PHE A 34 0.26 6.35 -1.11
C PHE A 34 -0.27 7.71 -1.60
N VAL A 35 0.26 8.17 -2.72
CA VAL A 35 -0.12 9.45 -3.35
C VAL A 35 -1.11 9.18 -4.48
N GLY A 36 -2.19 9.96 -4.58
CA GLY A 36 -3.29 9.75 -5.54
C GLY A 36 -2.93 9.81 -7.03
N ASN A 37 -1.67 10.06 -7.39
CA ASN A 37 -1.15 9.89 -8.75
C ASN A 37 -0.63 8.47 -9.04
N GLY A 38 -0.80 7.52 -8.12
CA GLY A 38 -0.29 6.16 -8.21
C GLY A 38 1.18 6.01 -7.83
N GLU A 39 1.81 7.05 -7.27
CA GLU A 39 3.16 6.96 -6.71
C GLU A 39 3.09 6.53 -5.25
N MET A 40 4.01 5.64 -4.85
CA MET A 40 4.25 5.30 -3.46
C MET A 40 5.61 5.87 -3.06
N VAL A 41 5.62 6.77 -2.08
CA VAL A 41 6.84 7.34 -1.52
C VAL A 41 7.16 6.62 -0.22
N HIS A 42 8.33 6.00 -0.16
CA HIS A 42 8.92 5.47 1.06
C HIS A 42 10.24 6.22 1.35
N GLU A 43 10.78 6.08 2.56
CA GLU A 43 11.99 6.83 2.98
C GLU A 43 13.28 6.36 2.29
N ILE A 44 13.26 5.15 1.72
CA ILE A 44 14.34 4.52 0.97
C ILE A 44 14.36 5.05 -0.49
N GLN A 45 15.49 5.13 -1.19
CA GLN A 45 15.53 5.60 -2.58
C GLN A 45 15.02 4.58 -3.62
N MET A 46 13.95 3.86 -3.31
CA MET A 46 13.25 2.99 -4.26
C MET A 46 12.17 3.80 -5.00
N GLN A 47 11.94 3.52 -6.27
CA GLN A 47 10.82 4.10 -7.01
C GLN A 47 9.70 3.08 -7.00
N SER A 48 8.53 3.47 -6.49
CA SER A 48 7.40 2.57 -6.35
C SER A 48 6.13 3.20 -6.88
N THR A 49 5.35 2.38 -7.56
CA THR A 49 4.02 2.73 -8.07
C THR A 49 3.01 1.72 -7.54
N TRP A 50 1.76 2.15 -7.45
CA TRP A 50 0.69 1.33 -6.93
C TRP A 50 -0.60 1.52 -7.73
N THR A 51 -1.41 0.47 -7.77
CA THR A 51 -2.77 0.52 -8.34
C THR A 51 -3.70 -0.32 -7.48
N THR A 52 -4.98 0.02 -7.47
CA THR A 52 -6.04 -0.77 -6.82
C THR A 52 -7.08 -1.22 -7.84
N ASP A 53 -7.64 -2.42 -7.64
CA ASP A 53 -8.87 -2.91 -8.26
C ASP A 53 -9.75 -3.50 -7.15
N GLY A 54 -10.62 -2.65 -6.58
CA GLY A 54 -11.40 -3.01 -5.38
C GLY A 54 -10.50 -3.24 -4.17
N GLU A 55 -10.45 -4.49 -3.68
CA GLU A 55 -9.65 -4.91 -2.51
C GLU A 55 -8.24 -5.41 -2.91
N ASP A 56 -7.94 -5.44 -4.21
CA ASP A 56 -6.66 -5.91 -4.71
C ASP A 56 -5.72 -4.72 -4.95
N LEU A 57 -4.54 -4.77 -4.32
CA LEU A 57 -3.46 -3.80 -4.43
C LEU A 57 -2.28 -4.43 -5.18
N THR A 58 -1.84 -3.79 -6.24
CA THR A 58 -0.58 -4.13 -6.92
C THR A 58 0.45 -3.05 -6.64
N LEU A 59 1.59 -3.46 -6.08
CA LEU A 59 2.77 -2.62 -5.85
C LEU A 59 3.87 -3.03 -6.82
N ILE A 60 4.44 -2.06 -7.52
CA ILE A 60 5.57 -2.26 -8.42
C ILE A 60 6.70 -1.37 -7.96
N SER A 61 7.82 -1.97 -7.58
CA SER A 61 8.99 -1.27 -7.06
C SER A 61 10.25 -1.62 -7.85
N GLN A 62 11.08 -0.62 -8.13
CA GLN A 62 12.41 -0.82 -8.70
C GLN A 62 13.48 -0.50 -7.65
N LEU A 63 14.21 -1.53 -7.24
CA LEU A 63 15.33 -1.42 -6.32
C LEU A 63 16.65 -1.41 -7.10
N ASN A 64 17.41 -0.33 -6.97
CA ASN A 64 18.75 -0.23 -7.54
C ASN A 64 19.78 -0.51 -6.45
N TYR A 65 20.68 -1.45 -6.69
CA TYR A 65 21.76 -1.80 -5.77
C TYR A 65 23.07 -2.02 -6.52
N MET A 66 24.18 -1.89 -5.80
CA MET A 66 25.50 -2.20 -6.33
C MET A 66 25.81 -3.67 -6.05
N ASP A 67 26.08 -4.43 -7.10
CA ASP A 67 26.43 -5.84 -6.97
C ASP A 67 27.88 -6.06 -6.50
N ALA A 68 28.27 -7.33 -6.33
CA ALA A 68 29.63 -7.69 -5.94
C ALA A 68 30.70 -7.27 -6.97
N SER A 69 30.30 -6.95 -8.21
CA SER A 69 31.14 -6.48 -9.31
C SER A 69 31.22 -4.95 -9.39
N GLN A 70 30.66 -4.24 -8.41
CA GLN A 70 30.53 -2.77 -8.39
C GLN A 70 29.70 -2.22 -9.56
N GLN A 71 28.81 -3.01 -10.14
CA GLN A 71 27.88 -2.58 -11.16
C GLN A 71 26.51 -2.29 -10.55
N VAL A 72 25.86 -1.22 -11.03
CA VAL A 72 24.48 -0.93 -10.66
C VAL A 72 23.58 -1.96 -11.33
N THR A 73 22.90 -2.75 -10.52
CA THR A 73 21.89 -3.70 -10.94
C THR A 73 20.54 -3.23 -10.43
N SER A 74 19.49 -3.50 -11.21
CA SER A 74 18.10 -3.24 -10.82
C SER A 74 17.38 -4.55 -10.56
N GLN A 75 16.57 -4.56 -9.50
CA GLN A 75 15.58 -5.60 -9.23
C GLN A 75 14.19 -4.99 -9.36
N LEU A 76 13.34 -5.66 -10.15
CA LEU A 76 11.91 -5.37 -10.21
C LEU A 76 11.21 -6.25 -9.17
N ILE A 77 10.45 -5.62 -8.29
CA ILE A 77 9.66 -6.28 -7.26
C ILE A 77 8.19 -5.96 -7.55
N VAL A 78 7.38 -6.99 -7.79
CA VAL A 78 5.93 -6.88 -7.95
C VAL A 78 5.26 -7.60 -6.79
N GLN A 79 4.44 -6.90 -6.02
CA GLN A 79 3.68 -7.47 -4.92
C GLN A 79 2.20 -7.32 -5.21
N ASN A 80 1.46 -8.42 -5.14
CA ASN A 80 0.01 -8.39 -5.15
C ASN A 80 -0.47 -8.66 -3.73
N VAL A 81 -1.33 -7.79 -3.23
CA VAL A 81 -1.78 -7.76 -1.85
C VAL A 81 -3.29 -7.62 -1.88
N LYS A 82 -3.99 -8.47 -1.14
CA LYS A 82 -5.38 -8.21 -0.81
C LYS A 82 -5.42 -7.36 0.45
N PHE A 83 -6.08 -6.20 0.41
CA PHE A 83 -6.16 -5.31 1.56
C PHE A 83 -7.59 -5.17 2.09
N THR A 84 -7.71 -4.82 3.36
CA THR A 84 -8.98 -4.50 4.02
C THR A 84 -8.76 -3.34 4.96
N ILE A 85 -9.57 -2.29 4.83
CA ILE A 85 -9.52 -1.12 5.71
C ILE A 85 -10.52 -1.33 6.85
N THR A 86 -10.12 -0.96 8.06
CA THR A 86 -10.96 -1.03 9.27
C THR A 86 -12.12 -0.05 9.21
N GLU A 87 -13.16 -0.26 10.02
CA GLU A 87 -14.37 0.59 9.96
C GLU A 87 -14.07 2.06 10.29
N ASP A 88 -13.05 2.32 11.11
CA ASP A 88 -12.61 3.66 11.50
C ASP A 88 -11.60 4.29 10.53
N GLU A 89 -11.27 3.59 9.44
CA GLU A 89 -10.31 3.96 8.40
C GLU A 89 -8.87 4.24 8.89
N ASN A 90 -8.54 3.87 10.13
CA ASN A 90 -7.22 4.09 10.72
C ASN A 90 -6.30 2.87 10.61
N GLY A 91 -6.85 1.69 10.37
CA GLY A 91 -6.14 0.44 10.16
C GLY A 91 -6.34 -0.09 8.75
N MET A 92 -5.30 -0.73 8.22
CA MET A 92 -5.37 -1.46 6.96
C MET A 92 -4.64 -2.79 7.12
N TRP A 93 -5.36 -3.89 6.97
CA TRP A 93 -4.79 -5.22 6.93
C TRP A 93 -4.36 -5.54 5.51
N TRP A 94 -3.13 -6.03 5.36
CA TRP A 94 -2.59 -6.57 4.13
C TRP A 94 -2.49 -8.06 4.23
N HIS A 95 -2.88 -8.75 3.17
CA HIS A 95 -2.64 -10.17 2.95
C HIS A 95 -1.91 -10.36 1.63
N TRP A 96 -0.61 -10.67 1.67
CA TRP A 96 0.14 -10.91 0.43
C TRP A 96 -0.47 -12.10 -0.33
N GLN A 97 -0.62 -11.95 -1.65
CA GLN A 97 -1.08 -13.02 -2.54
C GLN A 97 0.09 -13.59 -3.33
N SER A 98 1.00 -12.72 -3.78
CA SER A 98 2.18 -13.10 -4.53
C SER A 98 3.26 -12.03 -4.43
N ILE A 99 4.52 -12.45 -4.51
CA ILE A 99 5.67 -11.56 -4.66
C ILE A 99 6.50 -12.11 -5.81
N LEU A 100 6.77 -11.28 -6.82
CA LEU A 100 7.67 -11.61 -7.92
C LEU A 100 8.92 -10.72 -7.82
N ILE A 101 10.09 -11.34 -7.91
CA ILE A 101 11.37 -10.63 -8.04
C ILE A 101 11.95 -11.00 -9.40
N ASN A 102 12.09 -10.01 -10.30
CA ASN A 102 12.51 -10.22 -11.68
C ASN A 102 11.71 -11.35 -12.38
N ASP A 103 10.39 -11.31 -12.24
CA ASP A 103 9.42 -12.30 -12.77
C ASP A 103 9.53 -13.71 -12.18
N ILE A 104 10.33 -13.90 -11.12
CA ILE A 104 10.43 -15.15 -10.39
C ILE A 104 9.55 -15.06 -9.15
N GLU A 105 8.55 -15.93 -9.06
CA GLU A 105 7.68 -16.06 -7.90
C GLU A 105 8.49 -16.47 -6.66
N GLN A 106 8.27 -15.75 -5.57
CA GLN A 106 8.91 -16.00 -4.28
C GLN A 106 7.98 -16.81 -3.38
N GLU A 107 8.57 -17.67 -2.55
CA GLU A 107 7.84 -18.33 -1.47
C GLU A 107 7.50 -17.29 -0.40
N ILE A 108 6.24 -17.26 0.02
CA ILE A 108 5.74 -16.35 1.05
C ILE A 108 5.33 -17.22 2.26
N SER A 109 5.84 -16.88 3.45
CA SER A 109 5.56 -17.62 4.70
C SER A 109 4.06 -17.63 5.03
N GLU A 110 3.50 -18.64 5.67
CA GLU A 110 2.05 -18.75 5.95
C GLU A 110 1.44 -17.60 6.78
N ASP A 111 2.21 -16.89 7.61
CA ASP A 111 1.75 -15.71 8.38
C ASP A 111 1.73 -14.42 7.51
N GLN A 112 0.98 -14.41 6.43
CA GLN A 112 1.01 -13.40 5.35
C GLN A 112 0.26 -12.11 5.66
N CYS A 113 -0.02 -11.80 6.93
CA CYS A 113 -0.77 -10.61 7.27
C CYS A 113 -0.04 -9.59 8.11
N ALA A 114 -0.04 -8.36 7.60
CA ALA A 114 0.45 -7.20 8.29
C ALA A 114 -0.68 -6.21 8.50
N LEU A 115 -0.75 -5.66 9.71
CA LEU A 115 -1.51 -4.45 9.95
C LEU A 115 -0.63 -3.24 9.58
N LEU A 116 -1.26 -2.25 8.97
CA LEU A 116 -0.71 -0.93 8.78
C LEU A 116 -1.63 0.06 9.50
N LEU A 117 -1.06 1.05 10.18
CA LEU A 117 -1.82 2.07 10.90
C LEU A 117 -1.58 3.43 10.27
N ARG A 118 -2.60 4.29 10.19
CA ARG A 118 -2.39 5.67 9.75
C ARG A 118 -1.40 6.36 10.68
N THR A 119 -0.53 7.19 10.11
CA THR A 119 0.42 7.95 10.94
C THR A 119 -0.27 9.00 11.82
N SER A 120 -1.56 9.29 11.60
CA SER A 120 -2.36 10.13 12.48
C SER A 120 -2.73 9.46 13.81
N VAL A 121 -2.67 8.12 13.87
CA VAL A 121 -2.92 7.37 15.10
C VAL A 121 -1.65 6.79 15.72
N ALA A 122 -0.66 6.42 14.91
CA ALA A 122 0.63 5.92 15.39
C ALA A 122 1.80 6.55 14.62
N GLU A 123 2.64 7.33 15.32
CA GLU A 123 3.78 8.04 14.71
C GLU A 123 5.12 7.33 14.92
N ASN A 124 5.15 6.27 15.74
CA ASN A 124 6.34 5.50 16.05
C ASN A 124 5.99 4.06 16.45
N THR A 125 7.01 3.19 16.49
CA THR A 125 6.84 1.75 16.78
C THR A 125 6.28 1.47 18.18
N TYR A 126 6.50 2.35 19.16
CA TYR A 126 5.93 2.20 20.49
C TYR A 126 4.41 2.43 20.46
N GLU A 127 3.96 3.53 19.86
CA GLU A 127 2.53 3.83 19.67
C GLU A 127 1.85 2.76 18.83
N TYR A 128 2.50 2.34 17.73
CA TYR A 128 2.03 1.24 16.90
C TYR A 128 1.73 0.01 17.75
N SER A 129 2.68 -0.43 18.58
CA SER A 129 2.54 -1.64 19.39
C SER A 129 1.40 -1.56 20.42
N VAL A 130 1.07 -0.36 20.91
CA VAL A 130 -0.03 -0.17 21.84
C VAL A 130 -1.36 -0.22 21.09
N ILE A 131 -1.45 0.52 19.98
CA ILE A 131 -2.68 0.74 19.24
C ILE A 131 -3.08 -0.48 18.41
N SER A 132 -2.11 -1.20 17.83
CA SER A 132 -2.36 -2.38 16.98
C SER A 132 -3.21 -3.44 17.67
N THR A 133 -3.12 -3.54 19.00
CA THR A 133 -3.89 -4.52 19.78
C THR A 133 -5.41 -4.31 19.70
N SER A 134 -5.86 -3.08 19.44
CA SER A 134 -7.29 -2.75 19.30
C SER A 134 -7.91 -3.25 18.00
N TYR A 135 -7.10 -3.54 16.98
CA TYR A 135 -7.56 -3.97 15.66
C TYR A 135 -7.52 -5.49 15.46
N ASN A 136 -7.13 -6.26 16.48
CA ASN A 136 -7.03 -7.72 16.38
C ASN A 136 -8.38 -8.39 16.05
N ASP A 137 -9.48 -7.84 16.56
CA ASP A 137 -10.84 -8.36 16.32
C ASP A 137 -11.35 -8.03 14.91
N GLU A 138 -10.73 -7.07 14.23
CA GLU A 138 -11.01 -6.69 12.83
C GLU A 138 -10.07 -7.38 11.84
N LYS A 139 -9.24 -8.33 12.29
CA LYS A 139 -8.33 -9.09 11.42
C LYS A 139 -9.14 -9.89 10.39
N PRO A 140 -8.91 -9.72 9.07
CA PRO A 140 -9.69 -10.39 8.03
C PRO A 140 -9.61 -11.92 8.10
N GLU A 141 -10.66 -12.61 7.65
CA GLU A 141 -10.66 -14.07 7.55
C GLU A 141 -9.52 -14.59 6.65
N SER A 142 -9.20 -13.86 5.58
CA SER A 142 -8.07 -14.17 4.69
C SER A 142 -6.72 -14.20 5.41
N CYS A 143 -6.62 -13.57 6.59
CA CYS A 143 -5.43 -13.54 7.42
C CYS A 143 -5.39 -14.60 8.53
N THR A 144 -6.40 -15.47 8.58
CA THR A 144 -6.56 -16.50 9.62
C THR A 144 -6.80 -17.89 9.05
N GLN A 145 -7.20 -17.99 7.78
CA GLN A 145 -7.30 -19.26 7.07
C GLN A 145 -5.95 -19.60 6.43
N ASN A 146 -5.24 -20.57 7.02
CA ASN A 146 -4.24 -21.33 6.27
C ASN A 146 -4.96 -22.07 5.12
N PRO A 147 -4.41 -22.09 3.90
CA PRO A 147 -4.91 -22.97 2.84
C PRO A 147 -4.87 -24.46 3.23
#